data_AF-A0A8H3W6K4-F1
#
_entry.id   AF-A0A8H3W6K4-F1
#
_cell.length_a   1.000
_cell.length_b   1.000
_cell.length_c   1.000
_cell.angle_alpha   90.00
_cell.angle_beta   90.00
_cell.angle_gamma   90.00
#
_symmetry.space_group_name_H-M   'P 1'
#
loop_
_entity.id
_entity.type
_entity.pdbx_description
1 polymer ?
#
loop_
_entity_poly.entity_id
_entity_poly.type
_entity_poly.pdbx_seq_one_letter_code
_entity_poly.pdbx_strand_id
1 'polypeptide(L)'
;MVIVPKSSSRMTTTILSVCILFMFMYSVSFLSTYYHPTSLQTPLQTPPQTPSPPKVFEQPEEEKPSAWQNEAKSIIEKARSFIDTPIRAPHKEKFYDVGQRTQIAREWVKFLDSAGESDDKQTVKDAVESAIGSLFPFIQNSPKRPDSTTPFTDVRSSIEPGSRGIVIPTGKATMRYAAHLIGSLREVLHTKLAIQIVYAGDEDFPAADRERLQARFEDVEFLDILSVLDDTTVQLATGGWAIKAFAALYSPFEEVILMDADSVFLQVPEKLYSIPSYISSGVLLFHDRLLWQHAFAERHEWWRSQIHEPSATLNKSLVWTEDYAEEGDSGVVVIDKSRLDVLMGLLHVAWQNTHAVREEVTYVMTYGDKESWWFGFELSGASYSFEKHYGAMVGWVRDKLSESRERICSFVIGHVDDENGLLWYNGGLLKNKKIDAHEFGVPTHTMVDGTWEKGARRTDMSCMVGPAGKPVDEDKGEILERSVALAQELDDEFDFV
;
A
#
# COMPACT_ATOMS: atom_id res chain seq x y z
N MET A 1 -12.70 -2.81 -29.93
CA MET A 1 -12.35 -2.16 -31.20
C MET A 1 -11.12 -1.31 -30.93
N VAL A 2 -9.96 -1.66 -31.49
CA VAL A 2 -8.65 -1.13 -31.05
C VAL A 2 -8.11 -0.12 -32.06
N ILE A 3 -7.56 1.00 -31.57
CA ILE A 3 -6.90 2.03 -32.39
C ILE A 3 -5.53 2.32 -31.75
N VAL A 4 -4.47 2.26 -32.56
CA VAL A 4 -3.07 2.47 -32.11
C VAL A 4 -2.58 3.83 -32.60
N PRO A 5 -2.00 4.69 -31.73
CA PRO A 5 -1.38 5.95 -32.16
C PRO A 5 -0.11 5.72 -32.98
N LYS A 6 0.14 6.58 -33.99
CA LYS A 6 1.40 6.57 -34.76
C LYS A 6 2.47 7.42 -34.08
N SER A 7 3.71 6.94 -34.10
CA SER A 7 4.87 7.77 -33.79
C SER A 7 5.12 8.84 -34.86
N SER A 8 5.67 9.98 -34.46
CA SER A 8 6.13 11.04 -35.36
C SER A 8 7.58 11.37 -35.03
N SER A 9 8.48 11.16 -35.99
CA SER A 9 9.90 11.46 -35.85
C SER A 9 10.24 12.83 -36.46
N ARG A 10 11.13 13.58 -35.80
CA ARG A 10 11.92 14.63 -36.44
C ARG A 10 13.38 14.55 -35.98
N MET A 11 14.26 14.44 -36.96
CA MET A 11 15.71 14.38 -36.81
C MET A 11 16.32 15.53 -37.61
N THR A 12 17.16 16.35 -36.99
CA THR A 12 18.26 17.16 -37.59
C THR A 12 18.94 17.93 -36.43
N THR A 13 20.19 17.69 -36.02
CA THR A 13 21.51 17.71 -36.70
C THR A 13 22.07 19.13 -36.88
N THR A 14 23.36 19.33 -36.49
CA THR A 14 24.36 20.37 -36.90
C THR A 14 25.05 21.06 -35.68
N ILE A 15 26.38 21.30 -35.58
CA ILE A 15 27.59 20.63 -36.11
C ILE A 15 28.88 21.17 -35.40
N LEU A 16 30.01 20.42 -35.42
CA LEU A 16 31.40 20.81 -35.05
C LEU A 16 31.70 21.16 -33.54
N SER A 17 32.80 20.78 -32.85
CA SER A 17 34.29 20.68 -33.07
C SER A 17 35.08 21.93 -32.57
N VAL A 18 36.37 21.93 -32.15
CA VAL A 18 37.46 20.91 -32.18
C VAL A 18 38.63 21.19 -31.15
N CYS A 19 39.38 20.14 -30.78
CA CYS A 19 40.75 19.97 -30.19
C CYS A 19 41.59 21.07 -29.46
N ILE A 20 42.38 20.64 -28.44
CA ILE A 20 43.85 20.80 -28.17
C ILE A 20 44.15 20.52 -26.65
N LEU A 21 45.17 19.84 -26.08
CA LEU A 21 46.40 19.06 -26.46
C LEU A 21 47.76 19.68 -26.02
N PHE A 22 48.76 18.84 -25.63
CA PHE A 22 50.15 19.11 -25.10
C PHE A 22 50.30 19.42 -23.58
N MET A 23 51.45 19.20 -22.88
CA MET A 23 52.42 18.05 -22.84
C MET A 23 53.51 18.21 -21.72
N PHE A 24 53.88 17.09 -21.09
CA PHE A 24 55.24 16.61 -20.65
C PHE A 24 56.34 17.45 -19.90
N MET A 25 56.94 16.74 -18.91
CA MET A 25 58.39 16.58 -18.57
C MET A 25 59.15 17.45 -17.53
N TYR A 26 60.15 16.75 -16.92
CA TYR A 26 61.36 17.14 -16.15
C TYR A 26 61.32 17.09 -14.60
N SER A 27 62.34 16.62 -13.84
CA SER A 27 63.35 15.54 -14.06
C SER A 27 64.23 15.27 -12.79
N VAL A 28 64.31 13.99 -12.37
CA VAL A 28 65.46 13.20 -11.85
C VAL A 28 66.67 13.85 -11.13
N SER A 29 67.11 13.25 -10.01
CA SER A 29 68.52 13.00 -9.51
C SER A 29 68.72 13.39 -8.02
N PHE A 30 69.02 12.48 -7.06
CA PHE A 30 70.19 11.59 -6.83
C PHE A 30 71.40 12.23 -6.12
N LEU A 31 71.71 11.76 -4.90
CA LEU A 31 73.02 11.15 -4.53
C LEU A 31 73.00 10.54 -3.11
N SER A 32 74.03 9.76 -2.76
CA SER A 32 74.00 8.81 -1.62
C SER A 32 75.38 8.54 -1.01
N THR A 33 75.40 8.23 0.31
CA THR A 33 76.41 7.44 1.07
C THR A 33 77.87 7.91 1.16
N TYR A 34 78.54 7.69 2.31
CA TYR A 34 79.53 6.61 2.51
C TYR A 34 80.09 6.55 3.97
N TYR A 35 79.97 5.38 4.63
CA TYR A 35 80.98 4.62 5.42
C TYR A 35 81.97 5.35 6.39
N HIS A 36 82.00 5.07 7.72
CA HIS A 36 82.64 3.93 8.48
C HIS A 36 84.14 4.14 8.84
N PRO A 37 84.79 3.36 9.76
CA PRO A 37 84.30 2.39 10.77
C PRO A 37 85.01 2.40 12.17
N THR A 38 84.60 1.47 13.06
CA THR A 38 85.38 0.72 14.11
C THR A 38 86.01 1.39 15.35
N SER A 39 85.67 0.83 16.52
CA SER A 39 86.64 0.25 17.48
C SER A 39 86.00 -0.91 18.27
N LEU A 40 86.80 -1.83 18.82
CA LEU A 40 86.37 -3.04 19.54
C LEU A 40 86.99 -3.10 20.94
N GLN A 41 86.22 -3.54 21.95
CA GLN A 41 86.77 -4.05 23.21
C GLN A 41 85.75 -4.94 23.96
N THR A 42 86.27 -5.99 24.61
CA THR A 42 85.56 -7.02 25.39
C THR A 42 86.55 -7.70 26.35
N PRO A 43 86.11 -8.47 27.37
CA PRO A 43 84.83 -8.46 28.06
C PRO A 43 84.99 -8.33 29.59
N LEU A 44 83.88 -8.37 30.34
CA LEU A 44 83.88 -8.73 31.77
C LEU A 44 82.77 -9.78 31.98
N GLN A 45 83.07 -10.86 32.71
CA GLN A 45 82.20 -12.02 32.82
C GLN A 45 81.19 -11.87 33.97
N THR A 46 79.93 -12.24 33.71
CA THR A 46 78.89 -12.47 34.73
C THR A 46 78.42 -13.93 34.71
N PRO A 47 77.91 -14.48 35.83
CA PRO A 47 77.53 -15.89 35.93
C PRO A 47 76.35 -16.27 35.00
N PRO A 48 76.21 -17.56 34.63
CA PRO A 48 75.15 -18.01 33.74
C PRO A 48 73.78 -17.95 34.43
N GLN A 49 72.83 -17.24 33.82
CA GLN A 49 71.40 -17.38 34.13
C GLN A 49 70.81 -18.54 33.31
N THR A 50 69.96 -19.34 33.95
CA THR A 50 69.25 -20.43 33.29
C THR A 50 68.30 -19.88 32.22
N PRO A 51 68.31 -20.37 30.96
CA PRO A 51 67.39 -19.88 29.95
C PRO A 51 65.94 -20.21 30.34
N SER A 52 65.11 -19.19 30.43
CA SER A 52 63.65 -19.38 30.43
C SER A 52 63.23 -20.00 29.10
N PRO A 53 62.20 -20.88 29.07
CA PRO A 53 61.65 -21.35 27.80
C PRO A 53 61.18 -20.15 26.96
N PRO A 54 61.27 -20.21 25.62
CA PRO A 54 60.77 -19.14 24.78
C PRO A 54 59.29 -18.93 25.07
N LYS A 55 58.88 -17.68 25.29
CA LYS A 55 57.46 -17.33 25.24
C LYS A 55 56.96 -17.70 23.85
N VAL A 56 56.08 -18.69 23.78
CA VAL A 56 55.25 -18.89 22.60
C VAL A 56 54.47 -17.60 22.41
N PHE A 57 54.69 -16.92 21.29
CA PHE A 57 53.68 -16.01 20.77
C PHE A 57 52.55 -16.91 20.31
N GLU A 58 51.57 -17.11 21.18
CA GLU A 58 50.26 -17.55 20.74
C GLU A 58 49.82 -16.52 19.70
N GLN A 59 49.59 -16.97 18.46
CA GLN A 59 48.80 -16.18 17.54
C GLN A 59 47.47 -15.90 18.23
N PRO A 60 46.91 -14.68 18.16
CA PRO A 60 45.54 -14.49 18.62
C PRO A 60 44.68 -15.53 17.89
N GLU A 61 43.95 -16.36 18.65
CA GLU A 61 42.94 -17.22 18.03
C GLU A 61 42.00 -16.30 17.25
N GLU A 62 41.70 -16.65 15.99
CA GLU A 62 40.65 -15.94 15.26
C GLU A 62 39.35 -16.10 16.06
N GLU A 63 38.90 -15.01 16.70
CA GLU A 63 37.68 -15.03 17.50
C GLU A 63 36.53 -15.50 16.62
N LYS A 64 36.05 -16.72 16.90
CA LYS A 64 35.05 -17.38 16.07
C LYS A 64 33.81 -16.49 16.02
N PRO A 65 33.33 -16.10 14.82
CA PRO A 65 32.21 -15.18 14.71
C PRO A 65 31.04 -15.63 15.58
N SER A 66 30.48 -14.69 16.33
CA SER A 66 29.32 -14.94 17.19
C SER A 66 28.11 -15.41 16.36
N ALA A 67 27.11 -16.02 17.01
CA ALA A 67 25.88 -16.42 16.33
C ALA A 67 25.24 -15.24 15.57
N TRP A 68 25.26 -14.04 16.17
CA TRP A 68 24.80 -12.81 15.53
C TRP A 68 25.66 -12.44 14.30
N GLN A 69 26.99 -12.53 14.36
CA GLN A 69 27.86 -12.18 13.22
C GLN A 69 27.74 -13.17 12.05
N ASN A 70 27.49 -14.45 12.32
CA ASN A 70 27.21 -15.43 11.26
C ASN A 70 25.87 -15.11 10.55
N GLU A 71 24.83 -14.77 11.30
CA GLU A 71 23.55 -14.38 10.72
C GLU A 71 23.63 -13.03 10.00
N ALA A 72 24.27 -12.01 10.59
CA ALA A 72 24.57 -10.73 9.95
C ALA A 72 25.25 -10.90 8.58
N LYS A 73 26.25 -11.79 8.50
CA LYS A 73 26.92 -12.13 7.25
C LYS A 73 25.99 -12.84 6.25
N SER A 74 25.21 -13.82 6.70
CA SER A 74 24.18 -14.51 5.90
C SER A 74 23.17 -13.52 5.29
N ILE A 75 22.70 -12.56 6.10
CA ILE A 75 21.82 -11.48 5.68
C ILE A 75 22.49 -10.61 4.61
N ILE A 76 23.74 -10.14 4.82
CA ILE A 76 24.46 -9.30 3.84
C ILE A 76 24.68 -10.05 2.51
N GLU A 77 25.05 -11.33 2.55
CA GLU A 77 25.26 -12.15 1.34
C GLU A 77 23.96 -12.39 0.57
N LYS A 78 22.84 -12.62 1.27
CA LYS A 78 21.52 -12.85 0.66
C LYS A 78 20.84 -11.54 0.22
N ALA A 79 21.04 -10.45 0.93
CA ALA A 79 20.60 -9.11 0.53
C ALA A 79 21.29 -8.65 -0.77
N ARG A 80 22.60 -8.91 -0.89
CA ARG A 80 23.33 -8.68 -2.15
C ARG A 80 22.73 -9.45 -3.32
N SER A 81 22.35 -10.72 -3.13
CA SER A 81 21.75 -11.50 -4.22
C SER A 81 20.40 -10.96 -4.70
N PHE A 82 19.62 -10.27 -3.85
CA PHE A 82 18.39 -9.58 -4.26
C PHE A 82 18.71 -8.37 -5.16
N ILE A 83 19.74 -7.60 -4.80
CA ILE A 83 20.21 -6.41 -5.53
C ILE A 83 20.84 -6.81 -6.89
N ASP A 84 21.58 -7.93 -6.92
CA ASP A 84 22.17 -8.49 -8.15
C ASP A 84 21.11 -9.14 -9.07
N THR A 85 19.94 -9.52 -8.54
CA THR A 85 18.83 -10.15 -9.29
C THR A 85 17.51 -9.38 -9.16
N PRO A 86 17.46 -8.09 -9.52
CA PRO A 86 16.31 -7.23 -9.26
C PRO A 86 15.09 -7.65 -10.09
N ILE A 87 13.90 -7.37 -9.55
CA ILE A 87 12.64 -7.67 -10.22
C ILE A 87 12.48 -6.78 -11.46
N ARG A 88 12.22 -7.40 -12.61
CA ARG A 88 12.09 -6.74 -13.93
C ARG A 88 11.01 -7.41 -14.75
N ALA A 89 10.45 -6.65 -15.70
CA ALA A 89 9.49 -7.14 -16.69
C ALA A 89 10.06 -8.34 -17.51
N PRO A 90 9.22 -9.31 -17.92
CA PRO A 90 7.80 -9.41 -17.65
C PRO A 90 7.48 -9.72 -16.18
N HIS A 91 6.54 -8.97 -15.63
CA HIS A 91 6.12 -9.01 -14.23
C HIS A 91 5.10 -10.11 -13.91
N LYS A 92 4.37 -10.67 -14.90
CA LYS A 92 3.27 -11.63 -14.65
C LYS A 92 3.66 -12.82 -13.75
N GLU A 93 4.88 -13.33 -13.92
CA GLU A 93 5.44 -14.47 -13.16
C GLU A 93 6.42 -14.02 -12.04
N LYS A 94 6.20 -12.84 -11.45
CA LYS A 94 7.07 -12.25 -10.40
C LYS A 94 6.38 -12.02 -9.06
N PHE A 95 5.06 -12.15 -8.99
CA PHE A 95 4.29 -11.80 -7.79
C PHE A 95 4.65 -12.71 -6.61
N TYR A 96 4.85 -14.01 -6.86
CA TYR A 96 5.36 -14.96 -5.86
C TYR A 96 6.80 -14.65 -5.42
N ASP A 97 7.72 -14.36 -6.35
CA ASP A 97 9.12 -14.01 -6.04
C ASP A 97 9.18 -12.74 -5.17
N VAL A 98 8.39 -11.71 -5.49
CA VAL A 98 8.24 -10.52 -4.65
C VAL A 98 7.69 -10.88 -3.27
N GLY A 99 6.68 -11.75 -3.19
CA GLY A 99 6.12 -12.23 -1.92
C GLY A 99 7.15 -12.92 -1.02
N GLN A 100 7.90 -13.87 -1.57
CA GLN A 100 8.96 -14.59 -0.85
C GLN A 100 10.10 -13.66 -0.43
N ARG A 101 10.53 -12.73 -1.29
CA ARG A 101 11.54 -11.72 -0.93
C ARG A 101 11.05 -10.77 0.15
N THR A 102 9.77 -10.41 0.14
CA THR A 102 9.11 -9.59 1.17
C THR A 102 9.13 -10.30 2.53
N GLN A 103 8.77 -11.58 2.56
CA GLN A 103 8.83 -12.42 3.77
C GLN A 103 10.27 -12.52 4.31
N ILE A 104 11.25 -12.75 3.43
CA ILE A 104 12.66 -12.84 3.82
C ILE A 104 13.17 -11.50 4.40
N ALA A 105 12.86 -10.38 3.74
CA ALA A 105 13.26 -9.05 4.20
C ALA A 105 12.60 -8.67 5.54
N ARG A 106 11.34 -9.10 5.77
CA ARG A 106 10.65 -8.92 7.05
C ARG A 106 11.42 -9.55 8.22
N GLU A 107 11.96 -10.75 8.04
CA GLU A 107 12.74 -11.40 9.10
C GLU A 107 14.11 -10.73 9.32
N TRP A 108 14.73 -10.16 8.27
CA TRP A 108 15.93 -9.33 8.41
C TRP A 108 15.68 -8.05 9.22
N VAL A 109 14.53 -7.40 9.02
CA VAL A 109 14.14 -6.22 9.78
C VAL A 109 13.88 -6.59 11.25
N LYS A 110 13.20 -7.72 11.54
CA LYS A 110 13.07 -8.22 12.92
C LYS A 110 14.43 -8.47 13.59
N PHE A 111 15.38 -9.06 12.86
CA PHE A 111 16.73 -9.28 13.36
C PHE A 111 17.42 -7.96 13.74
N LEU A 112 17.36 -6.94 12.88
CA LEU A 112 17.90 -5.60 13.13
C LEU A 112 17.20 -4.87 14.30
N ASP A 113 15.87 -4.94 14.36
CA ASP A 113 15.06 -4.35 15.44
C ASP A 113 15.36 -5.01 16.80
N SER A 114 15.75 -6.29 16.81
CA SER A 114 16.13 -7.03 18.02
C SER A 114 17.60 -6.83 18.45
N ALA A 115 18.44 -6.24 17.61
CA ALA A 115 19.87 -6.13 17.84
C ALA A 115 20.24 -4.89 18.68
N GLY A 116 21.13 -5.07 19.65
CA GLY A 116 21.81 -3.95 20.32
C GLY A 116 22.77 -3.22 19.38
N GLU A 117 23.17 -1.99 19.74
CA GLU A 117 24.05 -1.17 18.91
C GLU A 117 25.46 -1.77 18.77
N SER A 118 25.95 -1.86 17.53
CA SER A 118 27.29 -2.32 17.16
C SER A 118 27.68 -1.77 15.79
N ASP A 119 28.98 -1.66 15.49
CA ASP A 119 29.46 -1.15 14.19
C ASP A 119 29.01 -2.06 13.02
N ASP A 120 28.94 -3.38 13.25
CA ASP A 120 28.42 -4.35 12.29
C ASP A 120 26.93 -4.12 11.97
N LYS A 121 26.12 -3.65 12.93
CA LYS A 121 24.65 -3.46 12.77
C LYS A 121 24.32 -2.48 11.65
N GLN A 122 25.09 -1.40 11.51
CA GLN A 122 24.89 -0.43 10.42
C GLN A 122 25.16 -1.08 9.06
N THR A 123 26.21 -1.88 8.93
CA THR A 123 26.55 -2.59 7.68
C THR A 123 25.46 -3.57 7.26
N VAL A 124 24.84 -4.27 8.22
CA VAL A 124 23.67 -5.13 7.95
C VAL A 124 22.46 -4.29 7.54
N LYS A 125 22.21 -3.16 8.24
CA LYS A 125 21.10 -2.25 7.94
C LYS A 125 21.19 -1.72 6.50
N ASP A 126 22.34 -1.20 6.09
CA ASP A 126 22.53 -0.63 4.75
C ASP A 126 22.29 -1.67 3.64
N ALA A 127 22.68 -2.94 3.88
CA ALA A 127 22.40 -4.04 2.97
C ALA A 127 20.90 -4.38 2.89
N VAL A 128 20.19 -4.40 4.02
CA VAL A 128 18.74 -4.67 4.09
C VAL A 128 17.93 -3.53 3.47
N GLU A 129 18.25 -2.28 3.77
CA GLU A 129 17.67 -1.08 3.13
C GLU A 129 17.84 -1.12 1.61
N SER A 130 19.05 -1.43 1.13
CA SER A 130 19.35 -1.55 -0.30
C SER A 130 18.55 -2.68 -0.97
N ALA A 131 18.38 -3.82 -0.30
CA ALA A 131 17.60 -4.94 -0.81
C ALA A 131 16.08 -4.69 -0.82
N ILE A 132 15.55 -4.00 0.20
CA ILE A 132 14.14 -3.58 0.25
C ILE A 132 13.87 -2.51 -0.82
N GLY A 133 14.74 -1.50 -0.97
CA GLY A 133 14.64 -0.50 -2.05
C GLY A 133 14.74 -1.12 -3.45
N SER A 134 15.59 -2.14 -3.63
CA SER A 134 15.67 -2.90 -4.89
C SER A 134 14.45 -3.80 -5.16
N LEU A 135 13.63 -4.09 -4.16
CA LEU A 135 12.36 -4.81 -4.30
C LEU A 135 11.19 -3.85 -4.56
N PHE A 136 11.25 -2.66 -3.94
CA PHE A 136 10.21 -1.64 -3.96
C PHE A 136 10.77 -0.28 -4.43
N PRO A 137 11.14 -0.09 -5.71
CA PRO A 137 11.85 1.11 -6.16
C PRO A 137 11.14 2.45 -5.88
N PHE A 138 9.82 2.43 -5.72
CA PHE A 138 9.00 3.61 -5.38
C PHE A 138 9.25 4.18 -3.97
N ILE A 139 9.99 3.50 -3.09
CA ILE A 139 10.45 4.11 -1.82
C ILE A 139 11.77 4.88 -1.98
N GLN A 140 12.50 4.65 -3.07
CA GLN A 140 13.74 5.35 -3.37
C GLN A 140 13.46 6.78 -3.86
N ASN A 141 14.44 7.67 -3.72
CA ASN A 141 14.40 9.04 -4.24
C ASN A 141 13.27 9.94 -3.71
N SER A 142 12.72 9.67 -2.51
CA SER A 142 11.64 10.47 -1.90
C SER A 142 11.96 11.98 -1.96
N PRO A 143 11.13 12.83 -2.59
CA PRO A 143 11.39 14.27 -2.70
C PRO A 143 11.51 15.00 -1.36
N LYS A 144 10.94 14.43 -0.28
CA LYS A 144 11.05 14.92 1.11
C LYS A 144 12.41 14.59 1.76
N ARG A 145 13.14 13.58 1.28
CA ARG A 145 14.44 13.10 1.79
C ARG A 145 15.36 12.62 0.64
N PRO A 146 15.75 13.51 -0.30
CA PRO A 146 16.42 13.10 -1.55
C PRO A 146 17.81 12.49 -1.35
N ASP A 147 18.53 12.87 -0.28
CA ASP A 147 19.87 12.38 0.05
C ASP A 147 19.87 11.13 0.97
N SER A 148 18.70 10.48 1.17
CA SER A 148 18.59 9.36 2.11
C SER A 148 19.18 8.05 1.61
N THR A 149 19.96 7.41 2.47
CA THR A 149 20.46 6.04 2.28
C THR A 149 19.61 4.97 2.97
N THR A 150 18.56 5.35 3.71
CA THR A 150 17.69 4.42 4.45
C THR A 150 16.20 4.67 4.20
N PRO A 151 15.71 4.55 2.95
CA PRO A 151 14.35 4.92 2.58
C PRO A 151 13.26 4.07 3.25
N PHE A 152 13.52 2.81 3.62
CA PHE A 152 12.55 2.00 4.35
C PHE A 152 12.47 2.42 5.83
N THR A 153 13.60 2.72 6.47
CA THR A 153 13.61 3.43 7.77
C THR A 153 12.86 4.76 7.68
N ASP A 154 12.99 5.50 6.57
CA ASP A 154 12.31 6.79 6.42
C ASP A 154 10.80 6.63 6.43
N VAL A 155 10.25 5.69 5.65
CA VAL A 155 8.81 5.35 5.66
C VAL A 155 8.37 4.94 7.06
N ARG A 156 9.10 4.03 7.74
CA ARG A 156 8.81 3.65 9.14
C ARG A 156 8.82 4.86 10.09
N SER A 157 9.77 5.78 9.92
CA SER A 157 9.91 6.98 10.75
C SER A 157 8.89 8.08 10.46
N SER A 158 8.07 7.92 9.42
CA SER A 158 6.97 8.84 9.09
C SER A 158 5.62 8.44 9.69
N ILE A 159 5.55 7.25 10.30
CA ILE A 159 4.37 6.75 11.03
C ILE A 159 4.44 7.26 12.47
N GLU A 160 3.35 7.84 12.95
CA GLU A 160 3.21 8.39 14.30
C GLU A 160 2.63 7.33 15.26
N PRO A 161 3.38 6.81 16.25
CA PRO A 161 2.91 5.70 17.08
C PRO A 161 1.65 6.02 17.90
N GLY A 162 0.69 5.11 17.93
CA GLY A 162 -0.61 5.24 18.60
C GLY A 162 -1.62 6.14 17.88
N SER A 163 -1.32 6.62 16.67
CA SER A 163 -2.21 7.50 15.91
C SER A 163 -3.22 6.71 15.06
N ARG A 164 -4.42 7.29 14.90
CA ARG A 164 -5.53 6.71 14.13
C ARG A 164 -6.14 7.77 13.22
N GLY A 165 -6.38 7.44 11.95
CA GLY A 165 -6.93 8.40 11.01
C GLY A 165 -7.57 7.80 9.77
N ILE A 166 -8.48 8.60 9.20
CA ILE A 166 -9.18 8.32 7.96
C ILE A 166 -8.38 8.95 6.81
N VAL A 167 -8.15 8.18 5.75
CA VAL A 167 -7.40 8.60 4.57
C VAL A 167 -8.32 8.57 3.36
N ILE A 168 -8.50 9.73 2.72
CA ILE A 168 -9.43 9.89 1.58
C ILE A 168 -8.64 10.31 0.35
N PRO A 169 -8.33 9.40 -0.59
CA PRO A 169 -7.73 9.77 -1.87
C PRO A 169 -8.77 10.49 -2.74
N THR A 170 -8.54 11.76 -3.06
CA THR A 170 -9.48 12.57 -3.86
C THR A 170 -8.78 13.70 -4.60
N GLY A 171 -9.34 14.05 -5.76
CA GLY A 171 -8.95 15.22 -6.54
C GLY A 171 -10.19 15.94 -7.06
N LYS A 172 -10.00 16.94 -7.93
CA LYS A 172 -11.05 17.83 -8.43
C LYS A 172 -12.28 17.10 -8.99
N ALA A 173 -12.07 15.93 -9.61
CA ALA A 173 -13.15 15.11 -10.20
C ALA A 173 -13.99 14.31 -9.17
N THR A 174 -13.53 14.18 -7.92
CA THR A 174 -14.26 13.46 -6.84
C THR A 174 -14.54 14.33 -5.60
N MET A 175 -14.01 15.56 -5.56
CA MET A 175 -14.18 16.54 -4.47
C MET A 175 -15.62 16.65 -3.92
N ARG A 176 -16.64 16.64 -4.79
CA ARG A 176 -18.06 16.67 -4.37
C ARG A 176 -18.41 15.56 -3.39
N TYR A 177 -18.06 14.32 -3.74
CA TYR A 177 -18.35 13.17 -2.89
C TYR A 177 -17.49 13.21 -1.63
N ALA A 178 -16.21 13.63 -1.73
CA ALA A 178 -15.36 13.81 -0.56
C ALA A 178 -15.93 14.83 0.44
N ALA A 179 -16.51 15.94 -0.04
CA ALA A 179 -17.22 16.89 0.82
C ALA A 179 -18.44 16.26 1.48
N HIS A 180 -19.28 15.51 0.74
CA HIS A 180 -20.43 14.78 1.29
C HIS A 180 -20.01 13.77 2.39
N LEU A 181 -18.93 13.02 2.15
CA LEU A 181 -18.35 12.06 3.10
C LEU A 181 -17.82 12.77 4.36
N ILE A 182 -16.99 13.80 4.20
CA ILE A 182 -16.40 14.55 5.32
C ILE A 182 -17.49 15.23 6.16
N GLY A 183 -18.49 15.83 5.52
CA GLY A 183 -19.66 16.38 6.19
C GLY A 183 -20.43 15.33 6.99
N SER A 184 -20.78 14.19 6.38
CA SER A 184 -21.45 13.09 7.09
C SER A 184 -20.63 12.58 8.28
N LEU A 185 -19.31 12.40 8.11
CA LEU A 185 -18.39 12.00 9.17
C LEU A 185 -18.35 12.99 10.35
N ARG A 186 -18.28 14.30 10.08
CA ARG A 186 -18.11 15.34 11.13
C ARG A 186 -19.42 15.83 11.74
N GLU A 187 -20.49 15.94 10.96
CA GLU A 187 -21.74 16.64 11.31
C GLU A 187 -22.95 15.70 11.44
N VAL A 188 -22.86 14.45 10.96
CA VAL A 188 -23.91 13.43 11.17
C VAL A 188 -23.46 12.35 12.16
N LEU A 189 -22.28 11.77 11.94
CA LEU A 189 -21.67 10.70 12.76
C LEU A 189 -20.74 11.22 13.87
N HIS A 190 -20.28 12.46 13.76
CA HIS A 190 -19.44 13.16 14.75
C HIS A 190 -18.11 12.49 15.13
N THR A 191 -17.52 11.67 14.25
CA THR A 191 -16.21 11.02 14.47
C THR A 191 -15.10 12.03 14.79
N LYS A 192 -14.14 11.61 15.62
CA LYS A 192 -12.98 12.42 16.07
C LYS A 192 -11.64 11.86 15.59
N LEU A 193 -11.64 10.88 14.69
CA LEU A 193 -10.45 10.49 13.95
C LEU A 193 -9.97 11.65 13.08
N ALA A 194 -8.66 11.82 12.95
CA ALA A 194 -8.08 12.75 11.98
C ALA A 194 -8.53 12.35 10.56
N ILE A 195 -8.78 13.33 9.69
CA ILE A 195 -9.07 13.09 8.27
C ILE A 195 -7.93 13.71 7.46
N GLN A 196 -7.26 12.90 6.65
CA GLN A 196 -6.24 13.36 5.70
C GLN A 196 -6.67 13.05 4.27
N ILE A 197 -6.78 14.10 3.46
CA ILE A 197 -6.93 14.01 2.02
C ILE A 197 -5.57 13.74 1.39
N VAL A 198 -5.54 12.82 0.42
CA VAL A 198 -4.33 12.53 -0.37
C VAL A 198 -4.62 12.74 -1.86
N TYR A 199 -3.74 13.47 -2.54
CA TYR A 199 -3.89 13.89 -3.94
C TYR A 199 -2.53 13.89 -4.66
N ALA A 200 -2.53 13.94 -5.99
CA ALA A 200 -1.32 13.89 -6.82
C ALA A 200 -1.02 15.24 -7.50
N GLY A 201 -0.57 16.23 -6.70
CA GLY A 201 -0.22 17.58 -7.16
C GLY A 201 -1.40 18.48 -7.55
N ASP A 202 -1.10 19.75 -7.84
CA ASP A 202 -2.10 20.79 -8.11
C ASP A 202 -2.96 20.57 -9.38
N GLU A 203 -2.51 19.75 -10.33
CA GLU A 203 -3.30 19.41 -11.53
C GLU A 203 -4.41 18.38 -11.21
N ASP A 204 -4.20 17.52 -10.19
CA ASP A 204 -5.21 16.59 -9.66
C ASP A 204 -6.14 17.30 -8.68
N PHE A 205 -5.60 18.04 -7.70
CA PHE A 205 -6.38 18.83 -6.75
C PHE A 205 -5.85 20.26 -6.59
N PRO A 206 -6.38 21.25 -7.34
CA PRO A 206 -5.89 22.62 -7.31
C PRO A 206 -5.99 23.27 -5.93
N ALA A 207 -4.97 24.07 -5.57
CA ALA A 207 -4.91 24.83 -4.32
C ALA A 207 -6.23 25.55 -3.95
N ALA A 208 -6.87 26.26 -4.89
CA ALA A 208 -8.11 26.98 -4.62
C ALA A 208 -9.29 26.06 -4.24
N ASP A 209 -9.35 24.83 -4.77
CA ASP A 209 -10.39 23.88 -4.40
C ASP A 209 -10.09 23.24 -3.02
N ARG A 210 -8.80 23.00 -2.73
CA ARG A 210 -8.33 22.54 -1.41
C ARG A 210 -8.57 23.58 -0.31
N GLU A 211 -8.29 24.86 -0.59
CA GLU A 211 -8.53 26.00 0.30
C GLU A 211 -10.03 26.15 0.63
N ARG A 212 -10.93 26.02 -0.35
CA ARG A 212 -12.39 26.01 -0.10
C ARG A 212 -12.81 24.89 0.84
N LEU A 213 -12.29 23.68 0.63
CA LEU A 213 -12.64 22.52 1.44
C LEU A 213 -12.10 22.64 2.88
N GLN A 214 -10.85 23.13 3.04
CA GLN A 214 -10.26 23.39 4.34
C GLN A 214 -10.97 24.53 5.10
N ALA A 215 -11.47 25.55 4.41
CA ALA A 215 -12.24 26.63 5.02
C ALA A 215 -13.62 26.18 5.53
N ARG A 216 -14.18 25.07 5.02
CA ARG A 216 -15.42 24.45 5.52
C ARG A 216 -15.19 23.37 6.57
N PHE A 217 -14.01 22.73 6.54
CA PHE A 217 -13.61 21.64 7.42
C PHE A 217 -12.18 21.90 7.95
N GLU A 218 -12.06 22.77 8.95
CA GLU A 218 -10.78 23.30 9.46
C GLU A 218 -9.80 22.21 9.96
N ASP A 219 -10.31 21.03 10.33
CA ASP A 219 -9.54 19.92 10.88
C ASP A 219 -9.19 18.82 9.85
N VAL A 220 -9.34 19.11 8.56
CA VAL A 220 -8.91 18.23 7.45
C VAL A 220 -7.48 18.59 7.03
N GLU A 221 -6.61 17.57 7.04
CA GLU A 221 -5.24 17.64 6.53
C GLU A 221 -5.15 17.33 5.04
N PHE A 222 -4.09 17.79 4.39
CA PHE A 222 -3.84 17.62 2.96
C PHE A 222 -2.41 17.17 2.70
N LEU A 223 -2.24 15.97 2.13
CA LEU A 223 -0.96 15.41 1.69
C LEU A 223 -0.92 15.35 0.16
N ASP A 224 -0.07 16.17 -0.45
CA ASP A 224 0.38 15.91 -1.82
C ASP A 224 1.30 14.68 -1.79
N ILE A 225 0.87 13.56 -2.39
CA ILE A 225 1.68 12.34 -2.42
C ILE A 225 2.98 12.55 -3.20
N LEU A 226 3.00 13.48 -4.16
CA LEU A 226 4.19 13.82 -4.96
C LEU A 226 5.27 14.57 -4.14
N SER A 227 4.92 15.06 -2.94
CA SER A 227 5.90 15.61 -1.99
C SER A 227 6.74 14.53 -1.29
N VAL A 228 6.26 13.29 -1.25
CA VAL A 228 6.89 12.15 -0.55
C VAL A 228 7.29 11.01 -1.48
N LEU A 229 6.74 10.95 -2.69
CA LEU A 229 6.87 9.85 -3.65
C LEU A 229 7.41 10.34 -5.00
N ASP A 230 8.42 9.66 -5.55
CA ASP A 230 8.92 9.93 -6.90
C ASP A 230 7.97 9.36 -7.98
N ASP A 231 7.22 10.24 -8.64
CA ASP A 231 6.18 9.85 -9.60
C ASP A 231 6.72 9.13 -10.85
N THR A 232 8.03 9.19 -11.13
CA THR A 232 8.61 8.58 -12.35
C THR A 232 8.35 7.09 -12.47
N THR A 233 8.21 6.37 -11.35
CA THR A 233 7.97 4.92 -11.30
C THR A 233 6.49 4.54 -11.12
N VAL A 234 5.67 5.44 -10.58
CA VAL A 234 4.29 5.15 -10.15
C VAL A 234 3.23 5.88 -10.97
N GLN A 235 3.51 7.06 -11.52
CA GLN A 235 2.61 7.85 -12.37
C GLN A 235 1.18 7.93 -11.79
N LEU A 236 1.05 8.53 -10.61
CA LEU A 236 -0.20 8.64 -9.86
C LEU A 236 -1.08 9.79 -10.36
N ALA A 237 -0.49 10.88 -10.87
CA ALA A 237 -1.22 11.99 -11.48
C ALA A 237 -2.10 11.56 -12.68
N THR A 238 -1.81 10.40 -13.28
CA THR A 238 -2.65 9.72 -14.28
C THR A 238 -3.00 8.28 -13.90
N GLY A 239 -2.80 7.89 -12.64
CA GLY A 239 -2.90 6.50 -12.17
C GLY A 239 -4.29 6.06 -11.68
N GLY A 240 -5.23 7.00 -11.54
CA GLY A 240 -6.59 6.71 -11.08
C GLY A 240 -6.58 6.06 -9.69
N TRP A 241 -7.07 4.83 -9.59
CA TRP A 241 -7.16 4.10 -8.32
C TRP A 241 -5.82 3.79 -7.66
N ALA A 242 -4.71 3.80 -8.42
CA ALA A 242 -3.39 3.40 -7.93
C ALA A 242 -2.92 4.18 -6.69
N ILE A 243 -3.34 5.44 -6.54
CA ILE A 243 -3.01 6.31 -5.39
C ILE A 243 -3.42 5.69 -4.04
N LYS A 244 -4.46 4.86 -3.99
CA LYS A 244 -5.02 4.25 -2.77
C LYS A 244 -3.95 3.54 -1.92
N ALA A 245 -3.10 2.72 -2.53
CA ALA A 245 -2.06 1.98 -1.81
C ALA A 245 -0.97 2.90 -1.24
N PHE A 246 -0.56 3.92 -2.00
CA PHE A 246 0.46 4.89 -1.58
C PHE A 246 -0.07 5.86 -0.52
N ALA A 247 -1.35 6.26 -0.61
CA ALA A 247 -2.04 7.06 0.41
C ALA A 247 -2.10 6.33 1.76
N ALA A 248 -2.47 5.04 1.76
CA ALA A 248 -2.44 4.23 2.97
C ALA A 248 -1.01 4.05 3.53
N LEU A 249 0.00 3.91 2.66
CA LEU A 249 1.39 3.74 3.07
C LEU A 249 2.01 5.01 3.69
N TYR A 250 1.91 6.15 3.00
CA TYR A 250 2.63 7.40 3.31
C TYR A 250 1.85 8.40 4.19
N SER A 251 0.58 8.14 4.49
CA SER A 251 -0.13 8.85 5.56
C SER A 251 0.55 8.60 6.93
N PRO A 252 0.55 9.58 7.86
CA PRO A 252 1.27 9.46 9.11
C PRO A 252 0.63 8.47 10.10
N PHE A 253 -0.63 8.07 9.88
CA PHE A 253 -1.37 7.29 10.86
C PHE A 253 -0.81 5.87 11.02
N GLU A 254 -0.76 5.37 12.25
CA GLU A 254 -0.39 3.98 12.55
C GLU A 254 -1.53 3.02 12.19
N GLU A 255 -2.75 3.33 12.62
CA GLU A 255 -3.95 2.60 12.19
C GLU A 255 -4.80 3.44 11.20
N VAL A 256 -4.76 3.05 9.92
CA VAL A 256 -5.42 3.74 8.80
C VAL A 256 -6.79 3.14 8.51
N ILE A 257 -7.81 3.99 8.33
CA ILE A 257 -9.03 3.66 7.57
C ILE A 257 -8.98 4.40 6.24
N LEU A 258 -8.61 3.71 5.17
CA LEU A 258 -8.71 4.23 3.81
C LEU A 258 -10.17 4.21 3.37
N MET A 259 -10.65 5.27 2.72
CA MET A 259 -12.01 5.35 2.15
C MET A 259 -11.98 5.90 0.72
N ASP A 260 -12.78 5.32 -0.17
CA ASP A 260 -13.18 6.01 -1.41
C ASP A 260 -13.98 7.26 -1.07
N ALA A 261 -13.78 8.33 -1.86
CA ALA A 261 -14.48 9.60 -1.71
C ALA A 261 -16.02 9.49 -1.75
N ASP A 262 -16.59 8.40 -2.28
CA ASP A 262 -18.04 8.16 -2.35
C ASP A 262 -18.52 6.94 -1.54
N SER A 263 -17.74 6.50 -0.55
CA SER A 263 -18.25 5.64 0.51
C SER A 263 -19.22 6.43 1.42
N VAL A 264 -20.25 5.76 1.94
CA VAL A 264 -21.26 6.34 2.86
C VAL A 264 -21.32 5.49 4.11
N PHE A 265 -21.12 6.09 5.29
CA PHE A 265 -21.15 5.42 6.58
C PHE A 265 -22.49 5.61 7.29
N LEU A 266 -22.94 4.58 8.01
CA LEU A 266 -24.16 4.58 8.81
C LEU A 266 -23.91 4.29 10.30
N GLN A 267 -22.64 4.12 10.68
CA GLN A 267 -22.16 4.02 12.06
C GLN A 267 -20.79 4.73 12.12
N VAL A 268 -20.31 5.05 13.32
CA VAL A 268 -19.00 5.70 13.51
C VAL A 268 -17.86 4.80 12.99
N PRO A 269 -16.92 5.31 12.16
CA PRO A 269 -15.83 4.50 11.61
C PRO A 269 -14.94 3.85 12.67
N GLU A 270 -14.87 4.43 13.88
CA GLU A 270 -14.21 3.86 15.06
C GLU A 270 -14.66 2.42 15.39
N LYS A 271 -15.87 1.99 14.97
CA LYS A 271 -16.33 0.59 15.11
C LYS A 271 -15.42 -0.38 14.33
N LEU A 272 -14.83 0.03 13.21
CA LEU A 272 -13.94 -0.80 12.39
C LEU A 272 -12.74 -1.33 13.19
N TYR A 273 -12.09 -0.47 13.98
CA TYR A 273 -10.97 -0.85 14.85
C TYR A 273 -11.39 -1.81 16.00
N SER A 274 -12.69 -1.94 16.24
CA SER A 274 -13.26 -2.81 17.29
C SER A 274 -13.69 -4.19 16.77
N ILE A 275 -13.70 -4.40 15.44
CA ILE A 275 -14.13 -5.67 14.84
C ILE A 275 -13.12 -6.78 15.19
N PRO A 276 -13.54 -7.94 15.71
CA PRO A 276 -12.61 -8.97 16.20
C PRO A 276 -11.62 -9.50 15.15
N SER A 277 -12.03 -9.56 13.87
CA SER A 277 -11.15 -9.97 12.77
C SER A 277 -10.03 -8.96 12.51
N TYR A 278 -10.33 -7.65 12.52
CA TYR A 278 -9.34 -6.58 12.47
C TYR A 278 -8.35 -6.69 13.65
N ILE A 279 -8.86 -6.76 14.89
CA ILE A 279 -8.02 -6.86 16.09
C ILE A 279 -7.04 -8.05 15.98
N SER A 280 -7.52 -9.19 15.49
CA SER A 280 -6.70 -10.40 15.34
C SER A 280 -5.61 -10.28 14.28
N SER A 281 -5.87 -9.63 13.14
CA SER A 281 -5.00 -9.64 11.95
C SER A 281 -4.19 -8.36 11.78
N GLY A 282 -4.80 -7.20 12.04
CA GLY A 282 -4.29 -5.89 11.67
C GLY A 282 -4.74 -5.43 10.28
N VAL A 283 -5.52 -6.23 9.55
CA VAL A 283 -6.11 -5.82 8.26
C VAL A 283 -7.55 -6.29 8.14
N LEU A 284 -8.46 -5.37 7.84
CA LEU A 284 -9.84 -5.65 7.47
C LEU A 284 -10.11 -5.18 6.05
N LEU A 285 -10.46 -6.14 5.20
CA LEU A 285 -10.92 -5.97 3.84
C LEU A 285 -12.43 -6.24 3.76
N PHE A 286 -13.08 -5.73 2.72
CA PHE A 286 -14.51 -5.94 2.46
C PHE A 286 -14.69 -6.76 1.17
N HIS A 287 -15.75 -7.56 1.09
CA HIS A 287 -15.96 -8.45 -0.04
C HIS A 287 -16.79 -7.78 -1.15
N ASP A 288 -16.40 -7.96 -2.43
CA ASP A 288 -17.26 -7.54 -3.54
C ASP A 288 -18.47 -8.50 -3.68
N ARG A 289 -19.24 -8.33 -4.76
CA ARG A 289 -20.49 -9.03 -5.03
C ARG A 289 -20.19 -10.43 -5.54
N LEU A 290 -20.69 -11.44 -4.84
CA LEU A 290 -20.55 -12.85 -5.23
C LEU A 290 -21.24 -13.12 -6.59
N LEU A 291 -20.47 -13.00 -7.68
CA LEU A 291 -20.95 -12.95 -9.06
C LEU A 291 -20.06 -13.77 -10.02
N TRP A 292 -20.66 -14.14 -11.15
CA TRP A 292 -19.97 -14.66 -12.34
C TRP A 292 -19.04 -15.85 -12.08
N GLN A 293 -19.55 -16.88 -11.41
CA GLN A 293 -18.83 -18.14 -11.17
C GLN A 293 -18.24 -18.75 -12.46
N HIS A 294 -16.99 -19.19 -12.39
CA HIS A 294 -16.14 -19.68 -13.49
C HIS A 294 -15.90 -18.68 -14.64
N ALA A 295 -16.15 -17.37 -14.44
CA ALA A 295 -15.63 -16.35 -15.34
C ALA A 295 -14.11 -16.17 -15.16
N PHE A 296 -13.48 -15.40 -16.06
CA PHE A 296 -12.08 -15.00 -15.96
C PHE A 296 -11.08 -16.14 -15.67
N ALA A 297 -11.27 -17.34 -16.25
CA ALA A 297 -10.46 -18.53 -15.96
C ALA A 297 -8.93 -18.28 -15.98
N GLU A 298 -8.40 -17.47 -16.90
CA GLU A 298 -6.98 -17.09 -16.96
C GLU A 298 -6.51 -16.35 -15.68
N ARG A 299 -7.38 -15.58 -15.03
CA ARG A 299 -7.12 -14.92 -13.74
C ARG A 299 -6.98 -15.94 -12.62
N HIS A 300 -7.88 -16.94 -12.56
CA HIS A 300 -7.81 -18.02 -11.58
C HIS A 300 -6.61 -18.94 -11.81
N GLU A 301 -6.28 -19.24 -13.06
CA GLU A 301 -5.04 -19.97 -13.44
C GLU A 301 -3.79 -19.20 -13.03
N TRP A 302 -3.76 -17.88 -13.27
CA TRP A 302 -2.65 -17.01 -12.86
C TRP A 302 -2.53 -16.91 -11.33
N TRP A 303 -3.60 -16.66 -10.58
CA TRP A 303 -3.59 -16.69 -9.12
C TRP A 303 -3.06 -18.04 -8.60
N ARG A 304 -3.50 -19.16 -9.17
CA ARG A 304 -3.00 -20.51 -8.82
C ARG A 304 -1.54 -20.77 -9.23
N SER A 305 -0.99 -20.02 -10.21
CA SER A 305 0.44 -20.06 -10.54
C SER A 305 1.32 -19.25 -9.58
N GLN A 306 0.76 -18.24 -8.90
CA GLN A 306 1.49 -17.38 -7.96
C GLN A 306 1.28 -17.80 -6.48
N ILE A 307 0.15 -18.42 -6.12
CA ILE A 307 -0.17 -18.81 -4.74
C ILE A 307 0.08 -20.31 -4.58
N HIS A 308 1.26 -20.68 -4.08
CA HIS A 308 1.67 -22.09 -3.94
C HIS A 308 1.18 -22.73 -2.63
N GLU A 309 1.04 -21.93 -1.57
CA GLU A 309 0.58 -22.37 -0.25
C GLU A 309 -0.51 -21.40 0.27
N PRO A 310 -1.81 -21.66 -0.03
CA PRO A 310 -2.89 -20.74 0.34
C PRO A 310 -3.15 -20.71 1.85
N SER A 311 -3.37 -19.51 2.39
CA SER A 311 -3.53 -19.26 3.83
C SER A 311 -4.86 -19.75 4.40
N ALA A 312 -4.95 -19.79 5.74
CA ALA A 312 -6.21 -20.08 6.44
C ALA A 312 -7.28 -18.97 6.30
N THR A 313 -6.95 -17.83 5.68
CA THR A 313 -7.92 -16.83 5.23
C THR A 313 -8.37 -17.14 3.80
N LEU A 314 -7.43 -17.32 2.86
CA LEU A 314 -7.76 -17.59 1.46
C LEU A 314 -8.52 -18.91 1.25
N ASN A 315 -8.27 -19.95 2.05
CA ASN A 315 -9.05 -21.20 1.99
C ASN A 315 -10.53 -21.07 2.45
N LYS A 316 -10.99 -19.86 2.83
CA LYS A 316 -12.42 -19.54 3.05
C LYS A 316 -13.04 -18.78 1.87
N SER A 317 -12.22 -18.24 0.98
CA SER A 317 -12.65 -17.45 -0.18
C SER A 317 -13.41 -18.32 -1.18
N LEU A 318 -14.57 -17.83 -1.64
CA LEU A 318 -15.32 -18.45 -2.74
C LEU A 318 -14.72 -18.09 -4.11
N VAL A 319 -13.97 -16.99 -4.21
CA VAL A 319 -13.16 -16.67 -5.40
C VAL A 319 -12.03 -17.69 -5.58
N TRP A 320 -11.40 -18.12 -4.48
CA TRP A 320 -10.36 -19.15 -4.51
C TRP A 320 -10.90 -20.57 -4.64
N THR A 321 -11.95 -20.93 -3.88
CA THR A 321 -12.43 -22.31 -3.75
C THR A 321 -13.55 -22.69 -4.73
N GLU A 322 -14.30 -21.71 -5.25
CA GLU A 322 -15.46 -21.91 -6.13
C GLU A 322 -15.42 -21.12 -7.45
N ASP A 323 -14.30 -20.46 -7.78
CA ASP A 323 -14.09 -19.62 -8.98
C ASP A 323 -15.09 -18.45 -9.16
N TYR A 324 -15.52 -17.77 -8.10
CA TYR A 324 -16.23 -16.48 -8.25
C TYR A 324 -15.29 -15.36 -8.72
N ALA A 325 -15.80 -14.32 -9.39
CA ALA A 325 -14.95 -13.44 -10.18
C ALA A 325 -14.05 -12.45 -9.42
N GLU A 326 -14.61 -11.66 -8.50
CA GLU A 326 -13.94 -10.56 -7.79
C GLU A 326 -14.08 -10.79 -6.28
N GLU A 327 -13.01 -10.66 -5.50
CA GLU A 327 -13.02 -10.97 -4.06
C GLU A 327 -13.25 -9.74 -3.20
N GLY A 328 -12.60 -8.62 -3.54
CA GLY A 328 -12.48 -7.46 -2.65
C GLY A 328 -13.19 -6.20 -3.16
N ASP A 329 -13.83 -5.47 -2.24
CA ASP A 329 -14.14 -4.06 -2.45
C ASP A 329 -13.18 -3.15 -1.65
N SER A 330 -12.35 -2.38 -2.37
CA SER A 330 -11.46 -1.38 -1.78
C SER A 330 -12.11 -0.01 -1.54
N GLY A 331 -13.45 0.06 -1.52
CA GLY A 331 -14.21 1.25 -1.10
C GLY A 331 -13.94 1.66 0.36
N VAL A 332 -13.55 0.71 1.21
CA VAL A 332 -12.91 0.93 2.52
C VAL A 332 -11.82 -0.13 2.70
N VAL A 333 -10.68 0.24 3.29
CA VAL A 333 -9.60 -0.70 3.69
C VAL A 333 -9.04 -0.26 5.04
N VAL A 334 -8.95 -1.18 6.01
CA VAL A 334 -8.45 -0.86 7.37
C VAL A 334 -7.13 -1.58 7.63
N ILE A 335 -6.11 -0.85 8.11
CA ILE A 335 -4.72 -1.34 8.18
C ILE A 335 -4.04 -0.87 9.47
N ASP A 336 -3.37 -1.78 10.18
CA ASP A 336 -2.48 -1.52 11.32
C ASP A 336 -1.01 -1.59 10.83
N LYS A 337 -0.38 -0.43 10.62
CA LYS A 337 1.01 -0.34 10.15
C LYS A 337 2.06 -0.53 11.26
N SER A 338 1.65 -0.66 12.53
CA SER A 338 2.57 -1.05 13.61
C SER A 338 3.09 -2.48 13.41
N ARG A 339 2.25 -3.33 12.80
CA ARG A 339 2.57 -4.73 12.50
C ARG A 339 3.50 -4.80 11.30
N LEU A 340 4.73 -5.24 11.54
CA LEU A 340 5.76 -5.30 10.51
C LEU A 340 5.43 -6.26 9.35
N ASP A 341 4.62 -7.31 9.57
CA ASP A 341 4.10 -8.14 8.48
C ASP A 341 3.09 -7.38 7.62
N VAL A 342 2.16 -6.65 8.23
CA VAL A 342 1.19 -5.80 7.53
C VAL A 342 1.87 -4.67 6.74
N LEU A 343 2.84 -3.96 7.34
CA LEU A 343 3.59 -2.91 6.65
C LEU A 343 4.40 -3.45 5.45
N MET A 344 5.05 -4.62 5.60
CA MET A 344 5.77 -5.26 4.50
C MET A 344 4.81 -5.77 3.42
N GLY A 345 3.62 -6.24 3.78
CA GLY A 345 2.56 -6.59 2.83
C GLY A 345 1.99 -5.38 2.09
N LEU A 346 1.84 -4.24 2.77
CA LEU A 346 1.40 -2.98 2.15
C LEU A 346 2.41 -2.48 1.10
N LEU A 347 3.71 -2.73 1.27
CA LEU A 347 4.71 -2.48 0.22
C LEU A 347 4.52 -3.39 -1.00
N HIS A 348 4.05 -4.64 -0.82
CA HIS A 348 3.68 -5.52 -1.94
C HIS A 348 2.41 -5.01 -2.66
N VAL A 349 1.37 -4.61 -1.92
CA VAL A 349 0.18 -3.96 -2.51
C VAL A 349 0.56 -2.71 -3.31
N ALA A 350 1.42 -1.84 -2.76
CA ALA A 350 1.92 -0.66 -3.46
C ALA A 350 2.76 -1.03 -4.71
N TRP A 351 3.61 -2.06 -4.63
CA TRP A 351 4.35 -2.59 -5.79
C TRP A 351 3.42 -3.00 -6.94
N GLN A 352 2.33 -3.72 -6.65
CA GLN A 352 1.33 -4.11 -7.65
C GLN A 352 0.62 -2.93 -8.32
N ASN A 353 0.59 -1.75 -7.67
CA ASN A 353 -0.01 -0.52 -8.18
C ASN A 353 1.00 0.45 -8.82
N THR A 354 2.30 0.11 -8.85
CA THR A 354 3.29 0.84 -9.67
C THR A 354 2.92 0.79 -11.16
N HIS A 355 3.27 1.80 -11.94
CA HIS A 355 2.84 1.91 -13.33
C HIS A 355 3.22 0.68 -14.17
N ALA A 356 4.47 0.22 -14.07
CA ALA A 356 4.95 -0.93 -14.84
C ALA A 356 4.19 -2.24 -14.51
N VAL A 357 3.85 -2.47 -13.25
CA VAL A 357 3.20 -3.72 -12.81
C VAL A 357 1.70 -3.69 -13.08
N ARG A 358 1.03 -2.56 -12.86
CA ARG A 358 -0.43 -2.45 -13.08
C ARG A 358 -0.82 -2.49 -14.55
N GLU A 359 -0.06 -1.83 -15.42
CA GLU A 359 -0.36 -1.75 -16.86
C GLU A 359 0.07 -3.02 -17.63
N GLU A 360 1.05 -3.78 -17.12
CA GLU A 360 1.40 -5.10 -17.67
C GLU A 360 0.48 -6.21 -17.14
N VAL A 361 0.15 -6.17 -15.84
CA VAL A 361 -0.48 -7.31 -15.14
C VAL A 361 -1.70 -6.92 -14.34
N THR A 362 -1.56 -6.11 -13.28
CA THR A 362 -2.62 -6.00 -12.25
C THR A 362 -3.96 -5.58 -12.83
N TYR A 363 -4.02 -4.45 -13.55
CA TYR A 363 -5.26 -3.91 -14.13
C TYR A 363 -5.62 -4.55 -15.49
N VAL A 364 -4.81 -5.51 -15.96
CA VAL A 364 -5.08 -6.37 -17.13
C VAL A 364 -5.78 -7.66 -16.69
N MET A 365 -5.35 -8.24 -15.56
CA MET A 365 -5.93 -9.44 -14.98
C MET A 365 -7.18 -9.11 -14.16
N THR A 366 -7.17 -8.04 -13.35
CA THR A 366 -8.23 -7.65 -12.39
C THR A 366 -8.76 -6.23 -12.66
N TYR A 367 -9.86 -5.83 -12.00
CA TYR A 367 -10.46 -4.51 -12.21
C TYR A 367 -9.96 -3.47 -11.18
N GLY A 368 -8.83 -2.83 -11.50
CA GLY A 368 -8.24 -1.78 -10.67
C GLY A 368 -7.48 -2.34 -9.45
N ASP A 369 -7.43 -1.55 -8.36
CA ASP A 369 -6.62 -1.85 -7.17
C ASP A 369 -7.22 -2.97 -6.29
N LYS A 370 -8.55 -3.19 -6.34
CA LYS A 370 -9.35 -4.07 -5.46
C LYS A 370 -8.64 -5.37 -5.05
N GLU A 371 -8.26 -6.18 -6.03
CA GLU A 371 -7.69 -7.51 -5.79
C GLU A 371 -6.24 -7.47 -5.31
N SER A 372 -5.52 -6.36 -5.53
CA SER A 372 -4.11 -6.24 -5.14
C SER A 372 -3.90 -6.23 -3.62
N TRP A 373 -4.92 -5.80 -2.86
CA TRP A 373 -4.90 -5.75 -1.40
C TRP A 373 -4.72 -7.14 -0.78
N TRP A 374 -5.72 -8.02 -0.93
CA TRP A 374 -5.65 -9.37 -0.37
C TRP A 374 -4.49 -10.17 -0.98
N PHE A 375 -4.24 -10.02 -2.28
CA PHE A 375 -3.18 -10.76 -2.98
C PHE A 375 -1.78 -10.33 -2.53
N GLY A 376 -1.57 -9.05 -2.21
CA GLY A 376 -0.33 -8.54 -1.62
C GLY A 376 -0.08 -9.06 -0.21
N PHE A 377 -1.10 -9.06 0.65
CA PHE A 377 -0.98 -9.62 2.01
C PHE A 377 -0.78 -11.14 2.00
N GLU A 378 -1.50 -11.88 1.15
CA GLU A 378 -1.35 -13.33 0.97
C GLU A 378 0.07 -13.71 0.54
N LEU A 379 0.58 -13.13 -0.56
CA LEU A 379 1.90 -13.48 -1.10
C LEU A 379 3.06 -13.06 -0.18
N SER A 380 2.90 -11.95 0.55
CA SER A 380 3.86 -11.49 1.57
C SER A 380 3.72 -12.23 2.91
N GLY A 381 2.83 -13.23 3.02
CA GLY A 381 2.63 -14.00 4.24
C GLY A 381 2.26 -13.12 5.44
N ALA A 382 1.48 -12.06 5.19
CA ALA A 382 1.02 -11.10 6.17
C ALA A 382 -0.38 -11.45 6.68
N SER A 383 -0.68 -11.03 7.91
CA SER A 383 -1.95 -11.31 8.56
C SER A 383 -3.07 -10.42 7.99
N TYR A 384 -4.11 -11.01 7.39
CA TYR A 384 -5.28 -10.28 6.92
C TYR A 384 -6.60 -11.02 7.14
N SER A 385 -7.69 -10.25 7.12
CA SER A 385 -9.05 -10.75 7.26
C SER A 385 -10.02 -9.98 6.36
N PHE A 386 -11.12 -10.63 6.01
CA PHE A 386 -12.28 -10.01 5.38
C PHE A 386 -13.41 -9.80 6.39
N GLU A 387 -14.42 -9.01 6.00
CA GLU A 387 -15.74 -9.02 6.64
C GLU A 387 -16.38 -10.43 6.58
N LYS A 388 -17.41 -10.67 7.39
CA LYS A 388 -18.00 -12.02 7.55
C LYS A 388 -18.83 -12.50 6.34
N HIS A 389 -19.27 -11.60 5.47
CA HIS A 389 -20.22 -11.86 4.39
C HIS A 389 -19.70 -11.34 3.06
N TYR A 390 -20.08 -11.98 1.95
CA TYR A 390 -19.92 -11.34 0.64
C TYR A 390 -20.85 -10.13 0.54
N GLY A 391 -20.44 -9.13 -0.26
CA GLY A 391 -21.05 -7.79 -0.27
C GLY A 391 -22.57 -7.82 -0.25
N ALA A 392 -23.15 -7.06 0.67
CA ALA A 392 -24.58 -6.99 0.92
C ALA A 392 -25.29 -6.06 -0.06
N MET A 393 -26.61 -6.19 -0.14
CA MET A 393 -27.47 -5.25 -0.84
C MET A 393 -28.05 -4.24 0.15
N VAL A 394 -28.03 -2.96 -0.22
CA VAL A 394 -28.79 -1.88 0.40
C VAL A 394 -29.46 -1.05 -0.70
N GLY A 395 -30.78 -0.92 -0.64
CA GLY A 395 -31.57 -0.40 -1.77
C GLY A 395 -33.07 -0.37 -1.52
N TRP A 396 -33.84 -0.58 -2.59
CA TRP A 396 -35.31 -0.56 -2.56
C TRP A 396 -35.88 -1.92 -2.99
N VAL A 397 -36.95 -2.37 -2.33
CA VAL A 397 -37.72 -3.54 -2.78
C VAL A 397 -38.33 -3.24 -4.14
N ARG A 398 -37.94 -4.03 -5.15
CA ARG A 398 -38.43 -3.92 -6.52
C ARG A 398 -39.58 -4.88 -6.80
N ASP A 399 -39.41 -6.14 -6.41
CA ASP A 399 -40.39 -7.20 -6.61
C ASP A 399 -40.56 -8.02 -5.31
N LYS A 400 -41.79 -8.33 -4.93
CA LYS A 400 -42.08 -9.40 -3.96
C LYS A 400 -42.36 -10.68 -4.74
N LEU A 401 -41.45 -11.64 -4.64
CA LEU A 401 -41.45 -12.88 -5.46
C LEU A 401 -42.27 -14.00 -4.79
N SER A 402 -42.38 -13.97 -3.47
CA SER A 402 -43.32 -14.77 -2.67
C SER A 402 -43.59 -14.04 -1.34
N GLU A 403 -44.41 -14.64 -0.46
CA GLU A 403 -44.58 -14.17 0.93
C GLU A 403 -43.27 -14.15 1.74
N SER A 404 -42.24 -14.86 1.27
CA SER A 404 -40.97 -15.08 1.98
C SER A 404 -39.72 -14.72 1.17
N ARG A 405 -39.87 -14.18 -0.05
CA ARG A 405 -38.75 -13.82 -0.94
C ARG A 405 -38.99 -12.49 -1.65
N GLU A 406 -37.96 -11.67 -1.67
CA GLU A 406 -37.98 -10.36 -2.32
C GLU A 406 -36.76 -10.17 -3.22
N ARG A 407 -36.88 -9.22 -4.14
CA ARG A 407 -35.77 -8.64 -4.90
C ARG A 407 -35.54 -7.21 -4.42
N ILE A 408 -34.39 -6.92 -3.86
CA ILE A 408 -33.95 -5.56 -3.53
C ILE A 408 -32.92 -5.13 -4.58
N CYS A 409 -33.03 -3.89 -5.07
CA CYS A 409 -32.15 -3.37 -6.12
C CYS A 409 -31.55 -2.01 -5.76
N SER A 410 -30.33 -1.78 -6.24
CA SER A 410 -29.59 -0.53 -6.10
C SER A 410 -28.43 -0.44 -7.11
N PHE A 411 -27.73 0.67 -7.11
CA PHE A 411 -26.46 0.84 -7.84
C PHE A 411 -25.25 0.55 -6.95
N VAL A 412 -25.39 0.75 -5.64
CA VAL A 412 -24.35 0.61 -4.61
C VAL A 412 -24.07 -0.86 -4.26
N ILE A 413 -23.10 -1.07 -3.36
CA ILE A 413 -22.81 -2.32 -2.64
C ILE A 413 -22.69 -1.95 -1.17
N GLY A 414 -23.37 -2.68 -0.29
CA GLY A 414 -23.38 -2.44 1.16
C GLY A 414 -22.53 -3.45 1.92
N HIS A 415 -22.10 -3.08 3.11
CA HIS A 415 -21.24 -3.88 3.96
C HIS A 415 -21.77 -3.84 5.41
N VAL A 416 -21.58 -4.94 6.13
CA VAL A 416 -22.19 -5.13 7.45
C VAL A 416 -21.14 -5.35 8.54
N ASP A 417 -21.49 -4.99 9.77
CA ASP A 417 -20.71 -5.36 10.94
C ASP A 417 -20.90 -6.84 11.33
N ASP A 418 -20.20 -7.27 12.37
CA ASP A 418 -20.27 -8.62 12.93
C ASP A 418 -21.63 -8.96 13.56
N GLU A 419 -22.43 -7.95 13.91
CA GLU A 419 -23.82 -8.05 14.36
C GLU A 419 -24.83 -8.10 13.19
N ASN A 420 -24.33 -8.08 11.95
CA ASN A 420 -25.09 -8.05 10.68
C ASN A 420 -25.93 -6.76 10.49
N GLY A 421 -25.56 -5.68 11.17
CA GLY A 421 -26.09 -4.33 10.97
C GLY A 421 -25.37 -3.62 9.82
N LEU A 422 -26.11 -2.86 9.01
CA LEU A 422 -25.52 -2.07 7.93
C LEU A 422 -24.50 -1.06 8.49
N LEU A 423 -23.27 -1.12 8.00
CA LEU A 423 -22.14 -0.34 8.50
C LEU A 423 -21.78 0.80 7.55
N TRP A 424 -21.56 0.47 6.27
CA TRP A 424 -21.25 1.43 5.21
C TRP A 424 -21.67 0.88 3.83
N TYR A 425 -21.63 1.72 2.78
CA TYR A 425 -21.81 1.28 1.39
C TYR A 425 -20.97 2.12 0.40
N ASN A 426 -20.56 1.54 -0.73
CA ASN A 426 -19.85 2.26 -1.81
C ASN A 426 -20.81 2.71 -2.92
N GLY A 427 -20.82 4.00 -3.26
CA GLY A 427 -21.56 4.52 -4.42
C GLY A 427 -22.04 5.97 -4.34
N GLY A 428 -21.98 6.61 -3.18
CA GLY A 428 -22.45 7.97 -2.89
C GLY A 428 -23.93 8.06 -2.52
N LEU A 429 -24.33 9.21 -1.96
CA LEU A 429 -25.72 9.51 -1.55
C LEU A 429 -26.67 9.77 -2.75
N LEU A 430 -26.11 9.97 -3.95
CA LEU A 430 -26.88 10.07 -5.19
C LEU A 430 -27.42 8.71 -5.60
N LYS A 431 -28.72 8.67 -5.91
CA LYS A 431 -29.42 7.46 -6.33
C LYS A 431 -28.80 6.86 -7.58
N ASN A 432 -28.34 7.68 -8.54
CA ASN A 432 -27.56 7.23 -9.68
C ASN A 432 -26.63 8.34 -10.24
N LYS A 433 -25.45 8.50 -9.62
CA LYS A 433 -24.35 9.41 -10.02
C LYS A 433 -23.80 9.24 -11.45
N LYS A 434 -24.40 8.41 -12.31
CA LYS A 434 -24.05 8.23 -13.73
C LYS A 434 -25.18 8.59 -14.70
N ILE A 435 -26.37 8.96 -14.20
CA ILE A 435 -27.48 9.48 -15.01
C ILE A 435 -27.90 10.86 -14.53
N ASP A 436 -28.06 11.01 -13.22
CA ASP A 436 -28.63 12.19 -12.59
C ASP A 436 -27.65 12.70 -11.52
N ALA A 437 -27.39 14.01 -11.53
CA ALA A 437 -26.48 14.66 -10.60
C ALA A 437 -27.21 15.27 -9.39
N HIS A 438 -28.55 15.35 -9.44
CA HIS A 438 -29.41 16.01 -8.46
C HIS A 438 -30.33 15.02 -7.73
N GLU A 439 -30.62 13.83 -8.31
CA GLU A 439 -31.43 12.79 -7.65
C GLU A 439 -30.65 12.05 -6.54
N PHE A 440 -30.82 12.50 -5.30
CA PHE A 440 -30.45 11.78 -4.08
C PHE A 440 -31.34 10.55 -3.83
N GLY A 441 -30.81 9.55 -3.12
CA GLY A 441 -31.53 8.29 -2.87
C GLY A 441 -31.29 7.72 -1.48
N VAL A 442 -32.32 7.79 -0.63
CA VAL A 442 -32.35 7.07 0.66
C VAL A 442 -32.81 5.62 0.42
N PRO A 443 -31.94 4.60 0.55
CA PRO A 443 -32.34 3.20 0.49
C PRO A 443 -33.18 2.82 1.71
N THR A 444 -34.11 1.87 1.54
CA THR A 444 -35.11 1.52 2.57
C THR A 444 -34.98 0.11 3.11
N HIS A 445 -34.28 -0.79 2.41
CA HIS A 445 -34.13 -2.19 2.82
C HIS A 445 -32.71 -2.72 2.57
N THR A 446 -32.33 -3.73 3.35
CA THR A 446 -31.06 -4.47 3.26
C THR A 446 -31.28 -5.96 3.04
N MET A 447 -30.31 -6.61 2.41
CA MET A 447 -30.25 -8.07 2.28
C MET A 447 -28.79 -8.54 2.34
N VAL A 448 -28.56 -9.64 3.06
CA VAL A 448 -27.27 -10.31 3.24
C VAL A 448 -27.46 -11.78 2.82
N ASP A 449 -26.43 -12.44 2.31
CA ASP A 449 -26.44 -13.85 1.85
C ASP A 449 -27.52 -14.20 0.80
N GLY A 450 -28.04 -13.20 0.08
CA GLY A 450 -28.95 -13.39 -1.06
C GLY A 450 -28.18 -13.57 -2.39
N THR A 451 -28.85 -14.13 -3.39
CA THR A 451 -28.26 -14.33 -4.73
C THR A 451 -28.14 -13.00 -5.48
N TRP A 452 -26.94 -12.60 -5.89
CA TRP A 452 -26.73 -11.39 -6.70
C TRP A 452 -27.20 -11.56 -8.15
N GLU A 453 -27.89 -10.53 -8.65
CA GLU A 453 -28.24 -10.34 -10.07
C GLU A 453 -27.55 -9.07 -10.59
N LYS A 454 -26.73 -9.20 -11.65
CA LYS A 454 -26.01 -8.05 -12.21
C LYS A 454 -26.88 -7.26 -13.21
N GLY A 455 -26.97 -5.94 -13.03
CA GLY A 455 -27.55 -5.03 -14.03
C GLY A 455 -26.75 -5.03 -15.34
N ALA A 456 -27.45 -5.04 -16.47
CA ALA A 456 -26.84 -5.27 -17.79
C ALA A 456 -25.87 -4.17 -18.25
N ARG A 457 -26.06 -2.93 -17.80
CA ARG A 457 -25.20 -1.77 -18.07
C ARG A 457 -24.79 -1.12 -16.75
N ARG A 458 -23.72 -0.30 -16.78
CA ARG A 458 -23.30 0.55 -15.63
C ARG A 458 -24.36 1.57 -15.19
N THR A 459 -25.40 1.77 -15.99
CA THR A 459 -26.57 2.63 -15.73
C THR A 459 -27.82 1.86 -15.29
N ASP A 460 -27.74 0.53 -15.14
CA ASP A 460 -28.83 -0.32 -14.65
C ASP A 460 -28.54 -0.78 -13.22
N MET A 461 -29.57 -0.85 -12.36
CA MET A 461 -29.41 -1.39 -11.00
C MET A 461 -28.95 -2.85 -11.03
N SER A 462 -28.04 -3.18 -10.12
CA SER A 462 -27.88 -4.56 -9.64
C SER A 462 -28.97 -4.88 -8.62
N CYS A 463 -29.27 -6.16 -8.44
CA CYS A 463 -30.25 -6.63 -7.46
C CYS A 463 -29.68 -7.78 -6.63
N MET A 464 -30.30 -8.06 -5.50
CA MET A 464 -30.10 -9.28 -4.72
C MET A 464 -31.46 -9.92 -4.43
N VAL A 465 -31.52 -11.24 -4.54
CA VAL A 465 -32.74 -12.03 -4.39
C VAL A 465 -32.53 -13.16 -3.38
N GLY A 466 -33.28 -13.12 -2.28
CA GLY A 466 -33.07 -14.02 -1.14
C GLY A 466 -34.37 -14.27 -0.37
N PRO A 467 -34.30 -14.41 0.96
CA PRO A 467 -35.42 -14.20 1.87
C PRO A 467 -36.02 -12.79 1.74
N ALA A 468 -37.11 -12.51 2.46
CA ALA A 468 -37.59 -11.13 2.62
C ALA A 468 -36.49 -10.24 3.25
N GLY A 469 -36.33 -9.03 2.72
CA GLY A 469 -35.29 -8.12 3.20
C GLY A 469 -35.64 -7.51 4.55
N LYS A 470 -34.63 -7.11 5.31
CA LYS A 470 -34.84 -6.28 6.49
C LYS A 470 -35.05 -4.84 6.04
N PRO A 471 -35.98 -4.07 6.62
CA PRO A 471 -35.92 -2.61 6.55
C PRO A 471 -34.54 -2.12 7.01
N VAL A 472 -34.12 -0.93 6.56
CA VAL A 472 -33.04 -0.18 7.21
C VAL A 472 -33.55 0.22 8.61
N ASP A 473 -32.71 0.04 9.64
CA ASP A 473 -33.07 0.41 11.02
C ASP A 473 -33.37 1.91 11.14
N GLU A 474 -34.29 2.31 12.03
CA GLU A 474 -34.78 3.69 12.15
C GLU A 474 -33.64 4.71 12.32
N ASP A 475 -32.75 4.50 13.29
CA ASP A 475 -31.52 5.29 13.51
C ASP A 475 -30.64 5.43 12.24
N LYS A 476 -30.55 4.37 11.43
CA LYS A 476 -29.75 4.35 10.20
C LYS A 476 -30.47 5.06 9.05
N GLY A 477 -31.79 5.06 9.05
CA GLY A 477 -32.63 5.91 8.19
C GLY A 477 -32.41 7.39 8.49
N GLU A 478 -32.48 7.79 9.76
CA GLU A 478 -32.22 9.18 10.18
C GLU A 478 -30.80 9.65 9.80
N ILE A 479 -29.79 8.79 9.96
CA ILE A 479 -28.41 9.10 9.54
C ILE A 479 -28.31 9.32 8.01
N LEU A 480 -29.04 8.53 7.21
CA LEU A 480 -29.08 8.72 5.76
C LEU A 480 -29.83 10.01 5.37
N GLU A 481 -30.98 10.28 5.96
CA GLU A 481 -31.76 11.50 5.68
C GLU A 481 -30.99 12.76 6.08
N ARG A 482 -30.34 12.77 7.26
CA ARG A 482 -29.43 13.86 7.68
C ARG A 482 -28.24 14.02 6.73
N SER A 483 -27.65 12.91 6.27
CA SER A 483 -26.52 12.96 5.34
C SER A 483 -26.92 13.47 3.96
N VAL A 484 -28.12 13.12 3.47
CA VAL A 484 -28.68 13.66 2.22
C VAL A 484 -28.95 15.16 2.33
N ALA A 485 -29.57 15.62 3.43
CA ALA A 485 -29.83 17.05 3.64
C ALA A 485 -28.52 17.86 3.69
N LEU A 486 -27.53 17.41 4.45
CA LEU A 486 -26.20 18.04 4.50
C LEU A 486 -25.47 17.99 3.15
N ALA A 487 -25.61 16.92 2.38
CA ALA A 487 -25.01 16.83 1.05
C ALA A 487 -25.65 17.80 0.04
N GLN A 488 -26.94 18.11 0.20
CA GLN A 488 -27.63 19.16 -0.57
C GLN A 488 -27.15 20.56 -0.16
N GLU A 489 -27.02 20.82 1.14
CA GLU A 489 -26.44 22.08 1.64
C GLU A 489 -24.99 22.28 1.16
N LEU A 490 -24.18 21.23 1.15
CA LEU A 490 -22.81 21.25 0.62
C LEU A 490 -22.74 21.37 -0.91
N ASP A 491 -23.75 20.89 -1.65
CA ASP A 491 -23.83 21.12 -3.10
C ASP A 491 -24.07 22.60 -3.43
N ASP A 492 -24.94 23.26 -2.67
CA ASP A 492 -25.21 24.70 -2.76
C ASP A 492 -24.00 25.54 -2.27
N GLU A 493 -23.34 25.16 -1.16
CA GLU A 493 -22.17 25.89 -0.63
C GLU A 493 -20.95 25.84 -1.56
N PHE A 494 -20.79 24.78 -2.36
CA PHE A 494 -19.62 24.56 -3.22
C PHE A 494 -19.86 24.79 -4.72
N ASP A 495 -21.06 25.19 -5.14
CA ASP A 495 -21.47 25.32 -6.55
C ASP A 495 -21.25 24.02 -7.36
N PHE A 496 -21.59 22.85 -6.79
CA PHE A 496 -21.23 21.56 -7.37
C PHE A 496 -22.11 21.08 -8.55
N VAL A 497 -23.35 21.57 -8.69
CA VAL A 497 -24.38 21.05 -9.61
C VAL A 497 -25.44 22.07 -10.06
#